data_AF-A0A520GW53-F1
#
_entry.id   AF-A0A520GW53-F1
#
_cell.length_a   1.000
_cell.length_b   1.000
_cell.length_c   1.000
_cell.angle_alpha   90.00
_cell.angle_beta   90.00
_cell.angle_gamma   90.00
#
_symmetry.space_group_name_H-M   'P 1'
#
loop_
_entity.id
_entity.type
_entity.pdbx_description
1 polymer ?
#
loop_
_entity_poly.entity_id
_entity_poly.type
_entity_poly.pdbx_seq_one_letter_code
_entity_poly.pdbx_strand_id
1 'polypeptide(L)'
;MLIHFPVAALVGLVGADAAFIWNGDPFWARVGVWLAGVGALGGWGASMAGLVDLITVGRIRRLVTAWGHAIIAVMMLSMASMNWMIRLGDDPGAHVYPWGAGITLVTAGFIALAAYLGGRLVYEHAVAVDTSD
;
A
#
# COMPACT_ATOMS: atom_id res chain seq x y z
N MET A 1 -11.07 1.76 8.07
CA MET A 1 -11.65 2.58 6.97
C MET A 1 -10.63 3.44 6.22
N LEU A 2 -9.60 4.00 6.86
CA LEU A 2 -8.60 4.87 6.20
C LEU A 2 -7.79 4.21 5.06
N ILE A 3 -7.63 2.88 5.08
CA ILE A 3 -6.69 2.17 4.18
C ILE A 3 -7.28 1.76 2.82
N HIS A 4 -8.61 1.79 2.64
CA HIS A 4 -9.24 1.27 1.41
C HIS A 4 -8.90 2.10 0.17
N PHE A 5 -8.99 3.43 0.24
CA PHE A 5 -8.67 4.31 -0.88
C PHE A 5 -7.19 4.23 -1.31
N PRO A 6 -6.20 4.30 -0.38
CA PRO A 6 -4.79 4.10 -0.73
C PRO A 6 -4.52 2.76 -1.40
N VAL A 7 -5.10 1.68 -0.87
CA VAL A 7 -4.96 0.33 -1.45
C VAL A 7 -5.57 0.27 -2.84
N ALA A 8 -6.78 0.80 -3.04
CA ALA A 8 -7.41 0.84 -4.35
C ALA A 8 -6.56 1.61 -5.37
N ALA A 9 -5.96 2.73 -4.97
CA ALA A 9 -5.06 3.50 -5.83
C ALA A 9 -3.82 2.70 -6.24
N LEU A 10 -3.15 2.04 -5.29
CA LEU A 10 -1.96 1.21 -5.56
C LEU A 10 -2.27 -0.05 -6.37
N VAL A 11 -3.46 -0.65 -6.20
CA VAL A 11 -3.90 -1.77 -7.05
C VAL A 11 -4.24 -1.27 -8.45
N GLY A 12 -4.89 -0.10 -8.56
CA GLY A 12 -5.14 0.56 -9.84
C GLY A 12 -3.86 0.88 -10.62
N LEU A 13 -2.76 1.18 -9.91
CA LEU A 13 -1.45 1.42 -10.51
C LEU A 13 -0.95 0.21 -11.32
N VAL A 14 -1.25 -1.02 -10.89
CA VAL A 14 -0.95 -2.24 -11.65
C VAL A 14 -1.59 -2.19 -13.04
N GLY A 15 -2.86 -1.77 -13.10
CA GLY A 15 -3.59 -1.61 -14.36
C GLY A 15 -3.03 -0.49 -15.22
N ALA A 16 -2.66 0.65 -14.63
CA ALA A 16 -2.05 1.75 -15.35
C ALA A 16 -0.70 1.37 -15.96
N ASP A 17 0.15 0.67 -15.20
CA ASP A 17 1.45 0.19 -15.71
C ASP A 17 1.26 -0.83 -16.84
N ALA A 18 0.34 -1.78 -16.68
CA ALA A 18 0.04 -2.76 -17.71
C ALA A 18 -0.47 -2.10 -19.01
N ALA A 19 -1.35 -1.09 -18.88
CA ALA A 19 -1.86 -0.35 -20.03
C ALA A 19 -0.76 0.46 -20.72
N PHE A 20 0.12 1.13 -19.95
CA PHE A 20 1.27 1.84 -20.50
C PHE A 20 2.23 0.90 -21.24
N ILE A 21 2.56 -0.25 -20.65
CA ILE A 21 3.45 -1.24 -21.27
C ILE A 21 2.82 -1.79 -22.57
N TRP A 22 1.49 -1.92 -22.62
CA TRP A 22 0.79 -2.47 -23.77
C TRP A 22 0.71 -1.51 -24.97
N ASN A 23 0.36 -0.24 -24.75
CA ASN A 23 0.08 0.71 -25.84
C ASN A 23 1.04 1.92 -25.90
N GLY A 24 1.88 2.12 -24.88
CA GLY A 24 2.82 3.24 -24.81
C GLY A 24 2.19 4.62 -24.62
N ASP A 25 0.87 4.73 -24.36
CA ASP A 25 0.19 6.01 -24.23
C ASP A 25 0.63 6.77 -22.97
N PRO A 26 1.26 7.96 -23.10
CA PRO A 26 1.73 8.75 -21.95
C PRO A 26 0.63 9.13 -20.94
N PHE A 27 -0.66 9.04 -21.32
CA PHE A 27 -1.77 9.17 -20.38
C PHE A 27 -1.62 8.22 -19.19
N TRP A 28 -1.31 6.95 -19.43
CA TRP A 28 -1.21 5.94 -18.36
C TRP A 28 -0.03 6.20 -17.43
N ALA A 29 1.08 6.72 -17.96
CA ALA A 29 2.21 7.13 -17.13
C ALA A 29 1.84 8.28 -16.17
N ARG A 30 1.09 9.29 -16.65
CA ARG A 30 0.59 10.39 -15.81
C ARG A 30 -0.41 9.90 -14.76
N VAL A 31 -1.32 9.00 -15.14
CA VAL A 31 -2.23 8.35 -14.18
C VAL A 31 -1.44 7.61 -13.11
N GLY A 32 -0.38 6.91 -13.50
CA GLY A 32 0.50 6.19 -12.60
C GLY A 32 1.16 7.08 -11.53
N VAL A 33 1.58 8.30 -11.89
CA VAL A 33 2.13 9.28 -10.91
C VAL A 33 1.11 9.57 -9.81
N TRP A 34 -0.14 9.86 -10.20
CA TRP A 34 -1.19 10.22 -9.24
C TRP A 34 -1.65 9.03 -8.41
N LEU A 35 -1.77 7.84 -9.01
CA LEU A 35 -2.13 6.62 -8.28
C LEU A 35 -1.05 6.24 -7.26
N ALA A 36 0.23 6.29 -7.65
CA ALA A 36 1.35 6.07 -6.73
C ALA A 36 1.37 7.12 -5.61
N GLY A 37 1.13 8.39 -5.93
CA GLY A 37 1.13 9.48 -4.94
C GLY A 37 -0.02 9.40 -3.94
N VAL A 38 -1.26 9.22 -4.42
CA VAL A 38 -2.44 9.03 -3.55
C VAL A 38 -2.27 7.79 -2.69
N GLY A 39 -1.78 6.70 -3.28
CA GLY A 39 -1.45 5.46 -2.59
C GLY A 39 -0.41 5.64 -1.48
N ALA A 40 0.71 6.32 -1.78
CA ALA A 40 1.77 6.56 -0.82
C ALA A 40 1.34 7.52 0.30
N LEU A 41 0.81 8.71 -0.03
CA LEU A 41 0.39 9.71 0.95
C LEU A 41 -0.72 9.19 1.86
N GLY A 42 -1.73 8.55 1.28
CA GLY A 42 -2.80 7.96 2.06
C GLY A 42 -2.34 6.73 2.86
N GLY A 43 -1.38 5.96 2.33
CA GLY A 43 -0.73 4.87 3.04
C GLY A 43 0.06 5.35 4.27
N TRP A 44 0.73 6.50 4.17
CA TRP A 44 1.38 7.17 5.31
C TRP A 44 0.35 7.54 6.38
N GLY A 45 -0.74 8.19 6.00
CA GLY A 45 -1.82 8.56 6.93
C GLY A 45 -2.41 7.35 7.66
N ALA A 46 -2.70 6.27 6.92
CA ALA A 46 -3.21 5.02 7.51
C ALA A 46 -2.17 4.34 8.41
N SER A 47 -0.89 4.34 8.03
CA SER A 47 0.19 3.73 8.81
C SER A 47 0.45 4.48 10.11
N MET A 48 0.29 5.80 10.13
CA MET A 48 0.38 6.57 11.39
C MET A 48 -0.72 6.18 12.38
N ALA A 49 -1.97 6.04 11.91
CA ALA A 49 -3.05 5.57 12.76
C ALA A 49 -2.76 4.15 13.31
N GLY A 50 -2.34 3.23 12.45
CA GLY A 50 -1.98 1.87 12.87
C GLY A 50 -0.79 1.81 13.82
N LEU A 51 0.19 2.71 13.65
CA LEU A 51 1.32 2.84 14.57
C LEU A 51 0.87 3.32 15.95
N VAL A 52 -0.01 4.33 16.00
CA VAL A 52 -0.61 4.80 17.26
C VAL A 52 -1.32 3.65 17.97
N ASP A 53 -2.11 2.85 17.26
CA ASP A 53 -2.79 1.69 17.85
C ASP A 53 -1.80 0.65 18.40
N LEU A 54 -0.72 0.34 17.66
CA LEU A 54 0.29 -0.63 18.07
C LEU A 54 1.07 -0.18 19.33
N ILE A 55 1.37 1.12 19.46
CA ILE A 55 2.13 1.65 20.60
C ILE A 55 1.23 1.95 21.82
N THR A 56 -0.04 2.32 21.62
CA THR A 56 -0.92 2.69 22.72
C THR A 56 -1.70 1.50 23.27
N VAL A 57 -2.12 0.56 22.42
CA VAL A 57 -2.97 -0.57 22.81
C VAL A 57 -2.11 -1.78 23.16
N GLY A 58 -1.88 -2.00 24.46
CA GLY A 58 -1.06 -3.11 24.96
C GLY A 58 -1.52 -4.50 24.50
N ARG A 59 -2.82 -4.70 24.26
CA ARG A 59 -3.35 -5.97 23.70
C ARG A 59 -2.81 -6.24 22.30
N ILE A 60 -2.83 -5.25 21.41
CA ILE A 60 -2.37 -5.37 20.02
C ILE A 60 -0.86 -5.65 20.00
N ARG A 61 -0.09 -4.93 20.82
CA ARG A 61 1.38 -5.09 20.89
C ARG A 61 1.86 -6.49 21.30
N ARG A 62 1.05 -7.27 22.00
CA ARG A 62 1.39 -8.64 22.40
C ARG A 62 1.20 -9.66 21.27
N LEU A 63 0.56 -9.28 20.16
CA LEU A 63 0.27 -10.17 19.05
C LEU A 63 1.42 -10.17 18.05
N VAL A 64 2.01 -11.35 17.79
CA VAL A 64 3.03 -11.53 16.74
C VAL A 64 2.47 -11.14 15.37
N THR A 65 1.20 -11.47 15.09
CA THR A 65 0.51 -11.09 13.85
C THR A 65 0.42 -9.58 13.67
N ALA A 66 0.31 -8.80 14.75
CA ALA A 66 0.24 -7.34 14.67
C ALA A 66 1.59 -6.75 14.25
N TRP A 67 2.68 -7.25 14.82
CA TRP A 67 4.04 -6.87 14.41
C TRP A 67 4.36 -7.31 12.98
N GLY A 68 3.96 -8.53 12.60
CA GLY A 68 4.11 -9.02 11.23
C GLY A 68 3.37 -8.13 10.24
N HIS A 69 2.10 -7.78 10.53
CA HIS A 69 1.33 -6.85 9.71
C HIS A 69 2.02 -5.49 9.58
N ALA A 70 2.48 -4.92 10.71
CA ALA A 70 3.15 -3.61 10.73
C ALA A 70 4.46 -3.59 9.91
N ILE A 71 5.28 -4.63 9.99
CA ILE A 71 6.53 -4.74 9.21
C ILE A 71 6.22 -4.79 7.71
N ILE A 72 5.25 -5.63 7.30
CA ILE A 72 4.85 -5.72 5.89
C ILE A 72 4.25 -4.39 5.41
N ALA A 73 3.47 -3.70 6.24
CA ALA A 73 2.93 -2.38 5.92
C ALA A 73 4.03 -1.34 5.69
N VAL A 74 5.09 -1.31 6.53
CA VAL A 74 6.24 -0.41 6.35
C VAL A 74 7.02 -0.73 5.08
N MET A 75 7.26 -2.02 4.80
CA MET A 75 7.92 -2.45 3.56
C MET A 75 7.12 -2.04 2.33
N MET A 76 5.81 -2.28 2.34
CA MET A 76 4.88 -1.85 1.30
C MET A 76 4.92 -0.33 1.11
N LEU A 77 4.88 0.44 2.20
CA LEU A 77 4.87 1.90 2.14
C LEU A 77 6.18 2.47 1.60
N SER A 78 7.30 1.83 1.93
CA SER A 78 8.61 2.16 1.39
C SER A 78 8.66 1.93 -0.12
N MET A 79 8.12 0.81 -0.60
CA MET A 79 8.02 0.49 -2.03
C MET A 79 7.09 1.47 -2.76
N ALA A 80 5.90 1.76 -2.21
CA ALA A 80 4.96 2.70 -2.78
C ALA A 80 5.55 4.12 -2.88
N SER A 81 6.25 4.58 -1.84
CA SER A 81 6.91 5.89 -1.81
C SER A 81 8.07 5.96 -2.81
N MET A 82 8.88 4.90 -2.91
CA MET A 82 9.94 4.79 -3.91
C MET A 82 9.37 4.82 -5.33
N ASN A 83 8.31 4.05 -5.59
CA ASN A 83 7.66 4.01 -6.90
C ASN A 83 7.10 5.36 -7.31
N TRP A 84 6.53 6.10 -6.35
CA TRP A 84 6.07 7.46 -6.61
C TRP A 84 7.25 8.38 -6.94
N MET A 85 8.33 8.32 -6.15
CA MET A 85 9.52 9.16 -6.32
C MET A 85 10.18 8.99 -7.68
N ILE A 86 10.36 7.76 -8.17
CA ILE A 86 11.00 7.51 -9.47
C ILE A 86 10.14 7.96 -10.66
N ARG A 87 8.84 8.21 -10.45
CA ARG A 87 7.91 8.71 -11.47
C ARG A 87 7.78 10.23 -11.45
N LEU A 88 8.35 10.90 -10.44
CA LEU A 88 8.41 12.36 -10.39
C LEU A 88 9.49 12.84 -11.37
N GLY A 89 9.10 13.65 -12.34
CA GLY A 89 9.99 14.21 -13.34
C GLY A 89 9.27 14.57 -14.63
N ASP A 90 10.03 15.03 -15.62
CA ASP A 90 9.49 15.53 -16.89
C ASP A 90 8.96 14.41 -17.79
N ASP A 91 9.52 13.20 -17.68
CA ASP A 91 9.04 12.00 -18.37
C ASP A 91 8.70 10.88 -17.36
N PRO A 92 7.44 10.83 -16.88
CA PRO A 92 6.98 9.77 -16.00
C PRO A 92 7.04 8.37 -16.63
N GLY A 93 7.04 8.26 -17.97
CA GLY A 93 7.05 7.00 -18.71
C GLY A 93 8.40 6.30 -18.68
N ALA A 94 9.50 7.06 -18.62
CA ALA A 94 10.87 6.56 -18.72
C ALA A 94 11.23 5.49 -17.68
N HIS A 95 10.63 5.55 -16.48
CA HIS A 95 10.93 4.65 -15.37
C HIS A 95 9.86 3.59 -15.13
N VAL A 96 8.78 3.56 -15.92
CA VAL A 96 7.69 2.58 -15.75
C VAL A 96 8.19 1.16 -16.00
N TYR A 97 8.96 0.93 -17.05
CA TYR A 97 9.49 -0.41 -17.37
C TYR A 97 11.02 -0.43 -17.43
N PRO A 98 11.70 -1.42 -16.82
CA PRO A 98 11.15 -2.54 -16.05
C PRO A 98 10.93 -2.23 -14.56
N TRP A 99 11.59 -1.19 -14.03
CA TRP A 99 11.72 -0.99 -12.59
C TRP A 99 10.43 -0.54 -11.90
N GLY A 100 9.73 0.47 -12.44
CA GLY A 100 8.47 0.96 -11.86
C GLY A 100 7.40 -0.13 -11.75
N ALA A 101 7.19 -0.89 -12.83
CA ALA A 101 6.25 -2.00 -12.89
C ALA A 101 6.66 -3.15 -11.95
N GLY A 102 7.95 -3.45 -11.85
CA GLY A 102 8.46 -4.42 -10.87
C GLY A 102 8.14 -4.01 -9.43
N ILE A 103 8.39 -2.76 -9.07
CA ILE A 103 8.06 -2.21 -7.74
C ILE A 103 6.54 -2.20 -7.52
N THR A 104 5.74 -1.87 -8.54
CA THR A 104 4.27 -1.92 -8.49
C THR A 104 3.78 -3.32 -8.14
N LEU A 105 4.30 -4.36 -8.80
CA LEU A 105 3.89 -5.75 -8.54
C LEU A 105 4.32 -6.24 -7.15
N VAL A 106 5.54 -5.90 -6.71
CA VAL A 106 5.98 -6.22 -5.35
C VAL A 106 5.11 -5.51 -4.31
N THR A 107 4.74 -4.24 -4.57
CA THR A 107 3.82 -3.48 -3.71
C THR A 107 2.45 -4.17 -3.62
N ALA A 108 1.89 -4.62 -4.74
CA ALA A 108 0.63 -5.38 -4.77
C ALA A 108 0.73 -6.71 -3.99
N GLY A 109 1.87 -7.40 -4.09
CA GLY A 109 2.14 -8.60 -3.27
C GLY A 109 2.15 -8.29 -1.77
N PHE A 110 2.79 -7.20 -1.35
CA PHE A 110 2.75 -6.77 0.05
C PHE A 110 1.36 -6.33 0.50
N ILE A 111 0.56 -5.69 -0.36
CA ILE A 111 -0.85 -5.37 -0.06
C ILE A 111 -1.63 -6.65 0.26
N ALA A 112 -1.48 -7.70 -0.55
CA ALA A 112 -2.18 -8.97 -0.32
C ALA A 112 -1.77 -9.60 1.03
N LEU A 113 -0.46 -9.60 1.33
CA LEU A 113 0.06 -10.14 2.60
C LEU A 113 -0.39 -9.31 3.81
N ALA A 114 -0.34 -7.97 3.71
CA ALA A 114 -0.82 -7.07 4.75
C ALA A 114 -2.32 -7.25 4.98
N ALA A 115 -3.12 -7.37 3.91
CA ALA A 115 -4.56 -7.63 4.00
C ALA A 115 -4.87 -8.97 4.69
N TYR A 116 -4.12 -10.02 4.38
CA TYR A 116 -4.25 -11.31 5.05
C TYR A 116 -3.96 -11.23 6.55
N LEU A 117 -2.82 -10.65 6.93
CA LEU A 117 -2.45 -10.50 8.35
C LEU A 117 -3.40 -9.56 9.10
N GLY A 118 -3.84 -8.48 8.45
CA GLY A 118 -4.81 -7.54 9.01
C GLY A 118 -6.17 -8.20 9.24
N GLY A 119 -6.63 -9.03 8.29
CA GLY A 119 -7.85 -9.81 8.44
C GLY A 119 -7.78 -10.76 9.64
N ARG A 120 -6.66 -11.45 9.85
CA ARG A 120 -6.44 -12.33 11.02
C ARG A 120 -6.52 -11.58 12.35
N LEU A 121 -6.08 -10.31 12.40
CA LEU A 121 -6.23 -9.48 13.62
C LEU A 121 -7.70 -9.21 13.94
N VAL A 122 -8.52 -8.96 12.91
CA VAL A 122 -9.95 -8.69 13.09
C VAL A 122 -10.71 -9.98 13.41
N TYR A 123 -10.58 -11.01 12.58
CA TYR A 123 -11.42 -12.21 12.67
C TYR A 123 -11.03 -13.17 13.81
N GLU A 124 -9.76 -13.22 14.22
CA GLU A 124 -9.32 -14.17 15.26
C GLU A 124 -9.05 -13.53 16.61
N HIS A 125 -8.61 -12.27 16.60
CA HIS A 125 -8.20 -11.57 17.81
C HIS A 125 -9.20 -10.48 18.21
N ALA A 126 -10.33 -10.37 17.50
CA ALA A 126 -11.40 -9.39 17.70
C ALA A 126 -10.85 -7.96 17.91
N VAL A 127 -9.78 -7.61 17.19
CA VAL A 127 -9.24 -6.25 17.23
C VAL A 127 -10.22 -5.33 16.52
N ALA A 128 -10.61 -4.24 17.19
CA ALA A 128 -11.59 -3.25 16.71
C ALA A 128 -13.03 -3.77 16.51
N VAL A 129 -13.41 -4.88 17.17
CA VAL A 129 -14.79 -5.35 17.25
C VAL A 129 -15.27 -5.20 18.71
N ASP A 130 -16.43 -4.58 18.90
CA ASP A 130 -17.12 -4.61 20.18
C ASP A 130 -17.82 -5.97 20.32
N THR A 131 -17.44 -6.73 21.35
CA THR A 131 -18.00 -8.05 21.64
C THR A 131 -18.85 -8.03 22.90
N SER A 132 -19.17 -6.86 23.45
CA SER A 132 -20.12 -6.75 24.54
C SER A 132 -21.55 -6.64 24.00
N ASP A 133 -22.35 -7.68 24.27
CA ASP A 133 -23.82 -7.61 24.25
C ASP A 133 -24.35 -6.86 25.48
#